data_AF-A0A354MBH1-F1
#
_entry.id   AF-A0A354MBH1-F1
#
_cell.length_a   1.000
_cell.length_b   1.000
_cell.length_c   1.000
_cell.angle_alpha   90.00
_cell.angle_beta   90.00
_cell.angle_gamma   90.00
#
_symmetry.space_group_name_H-M   'P 1'
#
loop_
_entity.id
_entity.type
_entity.pdbx_description
1 polymer ?
#
loop_
_entity_poly.entity_id
_entity_poly.type
_entity_poly.pdbx_seq_one_letter_code
_entity_poly.pdbx_strand_id
1 'polypeptide(L)' 'MWTYNKVLQYPINIKCPNPKLAKYIISQYGGPDGELGASLRYLSQRFAMPDENAKAILNDIGTEE' A
#
# COMPACT_ATOMS: atom_id res chain seq x y z
N MET A 1 -0.37 -13.55 10.27
CA MET A 1 1.00 -13.84 9.80
C MET A 1 1.09 -13.38 8.37
N TRP A 2 2.17 -12.71 7.98
CA TRP A 2 2.35 -12.23 6.61
C TRP A 2 3.08 -13.29 5.77
N THR A 3 2.75 -13.36 4.49
CA THR A 3 3.49 -14.15 3.50
C THR A 3 3.84 -13.24 2.34
N TYR A 4 5.03 -13.39 1.78
CA TYR A 4 5.49 -12.60 0.65
C TYR A 4 5.65 -13.51 -0.56
N ASN A 5 4.90 -13.19 -1.62
CA ASN A 5 5.05 -13.81 -2.93
C ASN A 5 5.81 -12.86 -3.84
N LYS A 6 6.87 -13.33 -4.51
CA LYS A 6 7.68 -12.51 -5.42
C LYS A 6 6.99 -12.32 -6.78
N VAL A 7 5.78 -11.79 -6.75
CA VAL A 7 4.93 -11.43 -7.90
C VAL A 7 4.31 -10.06 -7.61
N LEU A 8 4.01 -9.29 -8.66
CA LEU A 8 3.28 -8.04 -8.52
C LEU A 8 1.77 -8.34 -8.49
N GLN A 9 1.01 -7.54 -7.72
CA GLN A 9 -0.45 -7.63 -7.69
C GLN A 9 -1.06 -7.36 -9.08
N TYR A 10 -0.44 -6.46 -9.85
CA TYR A 10 -0.79 -6.16 -11.23
C TYR A 10 0.46 -6.11 -12.13
N PRO A 11 0.41 -6.67 -13.37
CA PRO A 11 1.57 -6.69 -14.26
C PRO A 11 1.96 -5.28 -14.72
N ILE A 12 3.26 -4.99 -14.71
CA ILE A 12 3.80 -3.72 -15.23
C ILE A 12 4.16 -3.81 -16.72
N ASN A 13 4.04 -2.70 -17.44
CA ASN A 13 4.42 -2.61 -18.85
C ASN A 13 5.10 -1.27 -19.16
N ILE A 14 6.35 -1.11 -18.71
CA ILE A 14 7.16 0.10 -18.93
C ILE A 14 8.05 -0.12 -20.16
N LYS A 15 7.96 0.75 -21.17
CA LYS A 15 8.72 0.61 -22.42
C LYS A 15 10.03 1.39 -22.45
N CYS A 16 10.09 2.54 -21.78
CA CYS A 16 11.24 3.44 -21.79
C CYS A 16 11.49 4.02 -20.40
N PRO A 17 12.76 4.24 -19.98
CA PRO A 17 13.08 4.98 -18.77
C PRO A 17 12.59 6.44 -18.85
N ASN A 18 11.99 6.93 -17.76
CA ASN A 18 11.60 8.35 -17.64
C ASN A 18 11.84 8.87 -16.21
N PRO A 19 13.03 9.45 -15.94
CA PRO A 19 13.38 9.95 -14.60
C PRO A 19 12.48 11.08 -14.09
N LYS A 20 11.94 11.91 -15.00
CA LYS A 20 11.02 12.99 -14.62
C LYS A 20 9.70 12.43 -14.09
N LEU A 21 9.16 11.42 -14.76
CA LEU A 21 7.95 10.73 -14.30
C LEU A 21 8.20 9.97 -13.00
N ALA A 22 9.35 9.29 -12.87
CA ALA A 22 9.72 8.59 -11.64
C ALA A 22 9.76 9.53 -10.43
N LYS A 23 10.21 10.78 -10.61
CA LYS A 23 10.19 11.82 -9.56
C LYS A 23 8.76 12.16 -9.09
N TYR A 24 7.75 12.04 -9.95
CA TYR A 24 6.36 12.21 -9.52
C TYR A 24 5.83 10.93 -8.88
N ILE A 25 6.10 9.75 -9.44
CA ILE A 25 5.61 8.47 -8.89
C ILE A 25 6.11 8.24 -7.45
N ILE A 26 7.33 8.68 -7.11
CA ILE A 26 7.87 8.52 -5.75
C ILE A 26 7.03 9.23 -4.67
N SER A 27 6.23 10.25 -5.04
CA SER A 27 5.31 10.88 -4.09
C SER A 27 4.16 9.94 -3.69
N GLN A 28 3.76 9.01 -4.57
CA GLN A 28 2.79 7.97 -4.22
C GLN A 28 3.43 6.87 -3.37
N TYR A 29 4.75 6.67 -3.46
CA TYR A 29 5.42 5.70 -2.57
C TYR A 29 5.57 6.23 -1.13
N GLY A 30 6.09 7.45 -0.96
CA GLY A 30 6.47 7.98 0.36
C GLY A 30 6.06 9.42 0.64
N GLY A 31 5.20 10.01 -0.19
CA GLY A 31 4.61 11.32 0.09
C GLY A 31 3.54 11.28 1.19
N PRO A 32 3.00 12.44 1.58
CA PRO A 32 2.02 12.54 2.67
C PRO A 32 0.74 11.73 2.39
N ASP A 33 0.33 11.67 1.13
CA ASP A 33 -0.83 10.91 0.65
C ASP A 33 -0.38 9.66 -0.16
N GLY A 34 0.76 9.07 0.20
CA GLY A 34 1.29 7.88 -0.46
C GLY A 34 0.88 6.55 0.19
N GLU A 35 1.10 5.45 -0.54
CA GLU A 35 0.68 4.10 -0.17
C GLU A 35 1.35 3.59 1.10
N LEU A 36 2.61 3.97 1.37
CA LEU A 36 3.26 3.62 2.63
C LEU A 36 2.53 4.25 3.83
N GLY A 37 2.05 5.49 3.68
CA GLY A 37 1.26 6.14 4.72
C GLY A 37 -0.11 5.50 4.89
N ALA A 38 -0.76 5.12 3.79
CA ALA A 38 -2.05 4.44 3.78
C ALA A 38 -1.97 3.06 4.45
N SER A 39 -1.08 2.18 3.98
CA SER A 39 -0.84 0.83 4.53
C SER A 39 -0.57 0.87 6.03
N LEU A 40 0.41 1.67 6.48
CA LEU A 40 0.76 1.78 7.89
C LEU A 40 -0.39 2.30 8.74
N ARG A 41 -1.18 3.25 8.23
CA ARG A 41 -2.33 3.80 8.94
C ARG A 41 -3.41 2.74 9.14
N TYR A 42 -3.82 2.02 8.09
CA TYR A 42 -4.85 0.98 8.19
C TYR A 42 -4.39 -0.18 9.08
N LEU A 43 -3.14 -0.64 8.90
CA LEU A 43 -2.56 -1.71 9.72
C LEU A 43 -2.37 -1.33 11.18
N SER A 44 -2.16 -0.05 11.48
CA SER A 44 -2.09 0.45 12.85
C SER A 44 -3.48 0.59 13.47
N GLN A 45 -4.45 1.12 12.72
CA GLN A 45 -5.83 1.32 13.19
C GLN A 45 -6.50 0.00 13.59
N ARG A 46 -6.22 -1.11 12.90
CA ARG A 46 -6.85 -2.41 13.22
C ARG A 46 -6.59 -2.87 14.65
N PHE A 47 -5.46 -2.49 15.27
CA PHE A 47 -5.13 -2.91 16.65
C PHE A 47 -6.05 -2.27 17.69
N ALA A 48 -6.59 -1.08 17.41
CA ALA A 48 -7.48 -0.35 18.30
C ALA A 48 -8.95 -0.38 17.84
N MET A 49 -9.25 -1.03 16.72
CA MET A 49 -10.61 -1.05 16.15
C MET A 49 -11.54 -1.94 16.99
N PRO A 50 -12.62 -1.39 17.58
CA PRO A 50 -13.53 -2.16 18.44
C PRO A 50 -14.53 -3.02 17.67
N ASP A 51 -14.84 -2.67 16.42
CA ASP A 51 -15.72 -3.45 15.56
C ASP A 51 -14.92 -4.51 14.80
N GLU A 52 -15.29 -5.78 14.94
CA GLU A 52 -14.55 -6.89 14.36
C GLU A 52 -14.62 -6.91 12.83
N ASN A 53 -15.72 -6.46 12.22
CA ASN A 53 -15.84 -6.38 10.76
C ASN A 53 -14.94 -5.27 10.21
N ALA A 54 -14.96 -4.08 10.81
CA ALA A 54 -14.08 -2.98 10.43
C ALA A 54 -12.61 -3.34 10.64
N LYS A 55 -12.27 -4.09 11.70
CA LYS A 55 -10.91 -4.59 11.94
C LYS A 55 -10.43 -5.52 10.81
N ALA A 56 -11.29 -6.41 10.34
CA ALA A 56 -11.00 -7.27 9.19
C ALA A 56 -10.81 -6.43 7.92
N ILE A 57 -11.70 -5.47 7.65
CA ILE A 57 -11.58 -4.58 6.48
C ILE A 57 -10.26 -3.79 6.53
N LEU A 58 -9.89 -3.21 7.68
CA LEU A 58 -8.62 -2.51 7.85
C LEU A 58 -7.40 -3.40 7.60
N ASN A 59 -7.49 -4.67 7.98
CA ASN A 59 -6.46 -5.65 7.69
C ASN A 59 -6.36 -5.94 6.19
N ASP A 60 -7.50 -6.11 5.51
CA ASP A 60 -7.55 -6.44 4.09
C ASP A 60 -7.05 -5.28 3.24
N ILE A 61 -7.53 -4.06 3.47
CA ILE A 61 -7.05 -2.88 2.74
C ILE A 61 -5.58 -2.59 3.05
N GLY A 62 -5.15 -2.68 4.32
CA GLY A 62 -3.75 -2.45 4.67
C GLY A 62 -2.79 -3.55 4.19
N THR A 63 -3.31 -4.68 3.71
CA THR A 63 -2.56 -5.74 3.04
C THR A 63 -2.43 -5.48 1.54
N GLU A 64 -3.42 -4.82 0.95
CA GLU A 64 -3.44 -4.43 -0.46
C GLU A 64 -2.50 -3.26 -0.75
N GLU A 65 -2.47 -2.26 0.14
CA GLU A 65 -1.53 -1.12 0.08
C GLU A 65 -0.07 -1.51 0.40
#